data_AF-A0A438CB41-F1
#
_entry.id   AF-A0A438CB41-F1
#
_cell.length_a   1.000
_cell.length_b   1.000
_cell.length_c   1.000
_cell.angle_alpha   90.00
_cell.angle_beta   90.00
_cell.angle_gamma   90.00
#
_symmetry.space_group_name_H-M   'P 1'
#
loop_
_entity.id
_entity.type
_entity.pdbx_description
1 polymer ?
#
loop_
_entity_poly.entity_id
_entity_poly.type
_entity_poly.pdbx_seq_one_letter_code
_entity_poly.pdbx_strand_id
1 'polypeptide(L)'
;MNSRRQSRIKVLVLPWLAHGHISPFLELSKQLVKQKFLHIISVLRQLTSVASKTLSPDLLIYDFIQPWAPAAAASLGIPSVQFLSNGAAATAFMIHFVKKPGNEFPFPEIYLRDYEISGFNRFLESSANARKDKEKARQCLEQSSNVILIRSFKEIEERFIDFLSNLNAKTVVPVGPLLQDQIDEEDAETENG
;
A
#
# COMPACT_ATOMS: atom_id res chain seq x y z
N MET A 1 -41.99 6.31 1.64
CA MET A 1 -40.86 6.70 0.78
C MET A 1 -39.62 5.94 1.24
N ASN A 2 -39.03 5.15 0.32
CA ASN A 2 -38.03 4.12 0.63
C ASN A 2 -36.75 4.71 1.23
N SER A 3 -36.46 4.33 2.48
CA SER A 3 -35.12 4.37 3.06
C SER A 3 -34.20 3.55 2.16
N ARG A 4 -33.31 4.22 1.41
CA ARG A 4 -32.20 3.55 0.73
C ARG A 4 -31.31 2.97 1.83
N ARG A 5 -31.37 1.66 2.07
CA ARG A 5 -30.29 0.95 2.76
C ARG A 5 -29.00 1.28 1.99
N GLN A 6 -28.13 2.11 2.56
CA GLN A 6 -26.78 2.29 2.05
C GLN A 6 -26.09 0.93 2.16
N SER A 7 -25.82 0.30 1.02
CA SER A 7 -25.06 -0.95 0.97
C SER A 7 -23.64 -0.69 1.47
N ARG A 8 -23.22 -1.43 2.48
CA ARG A 8 -21.88 -1.32 3.09
C ARG A 8 -20.85 -1.92 2.14
N ILE A 9 -19.88 -1.13 1.69
CA ILE A 9 -18.78 -1.59 0.83
C ILE A 9 -17.88 -2.54 1.62
N LYS A 10 -17.57 -3.70 1.05
CA LYS A 10 -16.66 -4.72 1.59
C LYS A 10 -15.27 -4.52 1.00
N VAL A 11 -14.33 -4.10 1.83
CA VAL A 11 -12.94 -3.86 1.42
C VAL A 11 -12.06 -4.96 1.98
N LEU A 12 -11.37 -5.66 1.08
CA LEU A 12 -10.34 -6.64 1.43
C LEU A 12 -9.00 -5.93 1.54
N VAL A 13 -8.26 -6.15 2.63
CA VAL A 13 -6.99 -5.48 2.90
C VAL A 13 -5.90 -6.54 3.03
N LEU A 14 -4.84 -6.43 2.24
CA LEU A 14 -3.79 -7.43 2.14
C LEU A 14 -2.40 -6.81 2.41
N PRO A 15 -1.95 -6.80 3.67
CA PRO A 15 -0.62 -6.31 4.04
C PRO A 15 0.48 -7.34 3.76
N TRP A 16 1.73 -6.88 3.65
CA TRP A 16 2.89 -7.74 3.81
C TRP A 16 3.17 -8.05 5.30
N LEU A 17 3.58 -9.28 5.62
CA LEU A 17 3.75 -9.76 7.00
C LEU A 17 5.10 -9.35 7.61
N ALA A 18 5.40 -8.06 7.57
CA ALA A 18 6.53 -7.48 8.29
C ALA A 18 6.03 -6.32 9.16
N HIS A 19 6.65 -6.14 10.33
CA HIS A 19 6.19 -5.17 11.33
C HIS A 19 6.00 -3.75 10.77
N GLY A 20 6.85 -3.31 9.83
CA GLY A 20 6.74 -2.00 9.18
C GLY A 20 5.59 -1.86 8.18
N HIS A 21 5.00 -2.96 7.71
CA HIS A 21 3.90 -2.97 6.74
C HIS A 21 2.55 -3.22 7.40
N ILE A 22 2.49 -4.03 8.48
CA ILE A 22 1.22 -4.36 9.14
C ILE A 22 0.59 -3.12 9.79
N SER A 23 1.36 -2.31 10.52
CA SER A 23 0.82 -1.17 11.29
C SER A 23 0.11 -0.13 10.39
N PRO A 24 0.72 0.36 9.29
CA PRO A 24 0.05 1.30 8.39
C PRO A 24 -1.25 0.76 7.79
N PHE A 25 -1.29 -0.54 7.45
CA PHE A 25 -2.50 -1.17 6.90
C PHE A 25 -3.60 -1.31 7.97
N LEU A 26 -3.23 -1.57 9.22
CA LEU A 26 -4.17 -1.61 10.35
C LEU A 26 -4.77 -0.22 10.62
N GLU A 27 -3.93 0.82 10.61
CA GLU A 27 -4.38 2.20 10.80
C GLU A 27 -5.30 2.67 9.66
N LEU A 28 -4.93 2.37 8.41
CA LEU A 28 -5.81 2.62 7.26
C LEU A 28 -7.14 1.89 7.43
N SER A 29 -7.10 0.63 7.88
CA SER A 29 -8.30 -0.15 8.14
C SER A 29 -9.19 0.50 9.21
N LYS A 30 -8.61 0.99 10.32
CA LYS A 30 -9.34 1.74 11.37
C LYS A 30 -10.04 2.97 10.79
N GLN A 31 -9.36 3.74 9.93
CA GLN A 31 -9.96 4.91 9.29
C GLN A 31 -11.12 4.52 8.36
N LEU A 32 -10.99 3.45 7.58
CA LEU A 32 -12.06 2.93 6.71
C LEU A 32 -13.28 2.48 7.52
N VAL A 33 -13.07 1.83 8.69
CA VAL A 33 -14.16 1.45 9.61
C VAL A 33 -14.95 2.67 10.06
N LYS A 34 -14.25 3.74 10.50
CA LYS A 34 -14.86 4.98 11.01
C LYS A 34 -15.77 5.63 9.97
N GLN A 35 -15.43 5.52 8.68
CA GLN A 35 -16.21 6.05 7.57
C GLN A 35 -17.40 5.15 7.14
N LYS A 36 -17.77 4.16 7.98
CA LYS A 36 -18.90 3.22 7.79
C LYS A 36 -18.77 2.22 6.63
N PHE A 37 -17.63 2.13 5.95
CA PHE A 37 -17.31 1.00 5.06
C PHE A 37 -16.84 -0.17 5.94
N LEU A 38 -17.48 -1.36 6.02
CA LEU A 38 -16.76 -2.55 6.55
C LEU A 38 -17.44 -3.94 6.52
N HIS A 39 -16.67 -4.93 6.00
CA HIS A 39 -16.13 -6.10 6.73
C HIS A 39 -14.66 -6.29 6.29
N ILE A 40 -13.69 -6.34 7.22
CA ILE A 40 -12.26 -6.57 6.93
C ILE A 40 -12.02 -8.07 6.99
N ILE A 41 -11.46 -8.65 5.94
CA ILE A 41 -10.90 -10.00 6.02
C ILE A 41 -9.40 -9.89 5.72
N SER A 42 -8.58 -9.99 6.74
CA SER A 42 -7.15 -10.28 6.57
C SER A 42 -7.04 -11.76 6.26
N VAL A 43 -6.50 -12.15 5.10
CA VAL A 43 -6.17 -13.55 4.83
C VAL A 43 -4.69 -13.68 4.49
N LEU A 44 -3.99 -14.37 5.37
CA LEU A 44 -2.69 -14.97 5.11
C LEU A 44 -2.77 -15.84 3.84
N ARG A 45 -2.08 -15.39 2.77
CA ARG A 45 -1.59 -16.22 1.65
C ARG A 45 -2.60 -16.93 0.72
N GLN A 46 -3.92 -16.84 0.92
CA GLN A 46 -4.90 -17.54 0.06
C GLN A 46 -6.01 -16.63 -0.47
N LEU A 47 -5.63 -15.69 -1.33
CA LEU A 47 -6.58 -14.83 -2.06
C LEU A 47 -7.43 -15.60 -3.08
N THR A 48 -7.01 -16.81 -3.52
CA THR A 48 -7.65 -17.52 -4.63
C THR A 48 -8.85 -18.39 -4.23
N SER A 49 -8.86 -19.01 -3.05
CA SER A 49 -9.96 -19.90 -2.64
C SER A 49 -11.05 -19.18 -1.84
N VAL A 50 -10.67 -18.25 -0.96
CA VAL A 50 -11.59 -17.68 0.05
C VAL A 50 -12.38 -16.47 -0.48
N ALA A 51 -11.81 -15.67 -1.38
CA ALA A 51 -12.44 -14.44 -1.86
C ALA A 51 -13.65 -14.69 -2.80
N SER A 52 -13.61 -15.77 -3.59
CA SER A 52 -14.56 -16.03 -4.67
C SER A 52 -15.95 -16.52 -4.21
N LYS A 53 -16.04 -17.28 -3.10
CA LYS A 53 -17.31 -17.91 -2.68
C LYS A 53 -17.92 -17.38 -1.40
N THR A 54 -17.12 -16.95 -0.43
CA THR A 54 -17.64 -16.65 0.92
C THR A 54 -17.75 -15.15 1.21
N LEU A 55 -16.86 -14.32 0.66
CA LEU A 55 -16.77 -12.91 1.03
C LEU A 55 -17.35 -11.93 0.00
N SER A 56 -17.16 -12.19 -1.29
CA SER A 56 -17.52 -11.26 -2.39
C SER A 56 -17.11 -9.80 -2.09
N PRO A 57 -15.81 -9.49 -1.92
CA PRO A 57 -15.39 -8.12 -1.64
C PRO A 57 -15.63 -7.20 -2.85
N ASP A 58 -15.91 -5.93 -2.57
CA ASP A 58 -16.16 -4.89 -3.58
C ASP A 58 -14.87 -4.18 -4.01
N LEU A 59 -13.80 -4.26 -3.20
CA LEU A 59 -12.50 -3.62 -3.44
C LEU A 59 -11.37 -4.39 -2.75
N LEU A 60 -10.21 -4.51 -3.41
CA LEU A 60 -8.96 -4.96 -2.81
C LEU A 60 -8.00 -3.78 -2.57
N ILE A 61 -7.46 -3.65 -1.37
CA ILE A 61 -6.29 -2.82 -1.05
C ILE A 61 -5.11 -3.74 -0.77
N TYR A 62 -3.99 -3.55 -1.45
CA TYR A 62 -2.85 -4.46 -1.38
C TYR A 62 -1.49 -3.74 -1.28
N ASP A 63 -0.49 -4.45 -0.76
CA ASP A 63 0.89 -4.00 -0.62
C ASP A 63 1.69 -4.13 -1.93
N PHE A 64 2.60 -3.19 -2.20
CA PHE A 64 3.46 -3.23 -3.39
C PHE A 64 4.34 -4.49 -3.48
N ILE A 65 4.63 -5.13 -2.35
CA ILE A 65 5.43 -6.37 -2.28
C ILE A 65 4.63 -7.59 -2.80
N GLN A 66 3.33 -7.44 -3.08
CA GLN A 66 2.46 -8.53 -3.53
C GLN A 66 2.00 -8.36 -4.98
N PRO A 67 2.91 -8.54 -5.96
CA PRO A 67 2.58 -8.29 -7.36
C PRO A 67 1.47 -9.21 -7.91
N TRP A 68 1.31 -10.40 -7.36
CA TRP A 68 0.29 -11.34 -7.81
C TRP A 68 -1.15 -10.90 -7.43
N ALA A 69 -1.31 -9.99 -6.47
CA ALA A 69 -2.62 -9.61 -5.90
C ALA A 69 -3.57 -8.90 -6.89
N PRO A 70 -3.17 -7.85 -7.64
CA PRO A 70 -4.07 -7.20 -8.60
C PRO A 70 -4.50 -8.13 -9.74
N ALA A 71 -3.60 -9.00 -10.22
CA ALA A 71 -3.93 -10.02 -11.23
C ALA A 71 -4.99 -11.00 -10.72
N ALA A 72 -4.87 -11.45 -9.47
CA ALA A 72 -5.84 -12.33 -8.83
C ALA A 72 -7.18 -11.65 -8.55
N ALA A 73 -7.19 -10.35 -8.24
CA ALA A 73 -8.42 -9.58 -8.09
C ALA A 73 -9.13 -9.36 -9.43
N ALA A 74 -8.36 -9.05 -10.48
CA ALA A 74 -8.88 -8.85 -11.82
C ALA A 74 -9.57 -10.11 -12.39
N SER A 75 -9.01 -11.31 -12.14
CA SER A 75 -9.64 -12.57 -12.57
C SER A 75 -10.97 -12.86 -11.86
N LEU A 76 -11.22 -12.22 -10.72
CA LEU A 76 -12.46 -12.28 -9.96
C LEU A 76 -13.38 -11.07 -10.21
N GLY A 77 -13.00 -10.14 -11.11
CA GLY A 77 -13.74 -8.92 -11.39
C GLY A 77 -13.72 -7.89 -10.24
N ILE A 78 -12.78 -8.01 -9.31
CA ILE A 78 -12.65 -7.13 -8.14
C ILE A 78 -11.68 -5.99 -8.47
N PRO A 79 -12.07 -4.71 -8.34
CA PRO A 79 -11.13 -3.60 -8.50
C PRO A 79 -10.07 -3.64 -7.39
N SER A 80 -8.84 -3.26 -7.72
CA SER A 80 -7.73 -3.24 -6.77
C SER A 80 -7.06 -1.88 -6.70
N VAL A 81 -6.61 -1.47 -5.52
CA VAL A 81 -5.92 -0.21 -5.24
C VAL A 81 -4.65 -0.53 -4.47
N GLN A 82 -3.54 0.01 -4.96
CA GLN A 82 -2.25 -0.15 -4.28
C GLN A 82 -2.18 0.80 -3.09
N PHE A 83 -1.73 0.30 -1.93
CA PHE A 83 -1.36 1.12 -0.80
C PHE A 83 0.14 1.08 -0.57
N LEU A 84 0.77 2.25 -0.60
CA LEU A 84 2.19 2.46 -0.37
C LEU A 84 2.40 2.85 1.08
N SER A 85 2.94 1.93 1.88
CA SER A 85 3.24 2.13 3.30
C SER A 85 4.42 3.07 3.54
N ASN A 86 5.25 3.29 2.52
CA ASN A 86 6.40 4.18 2.59
C ASN A 86 5.99 5.61 2.20
N GLY A 87 6.68 6.61 2.76
CA GLY A 87 6.47 8.01 2.40
C GLY A 87 6.66 8.29 0.91
N ALA A 88 6.14 9.42 0.44
CA ALA A 88 6.15 9.78 -0.97
C ALA A 88 7.58 9.99 -1.49
N ALA A 89 8.47 10.60 -0.69
CA ALA A 89 9.87 10.80 -1.06
C ALA A 89 10.61 9.47 -1.32
N ALA A 90 10.50 8.52 -0.38
CA ALA A 90 11.15 7.22 -0.50
C ALA A 90 10.59 6.42 -1.68
N THR A 91 9.27 6.42 -1.85
CA THR A 91 8.63 5.73 -2.99
C THR A 91 9.01 6.37 -4.33
N ALA A 92 9.03 7.70 -4.41
CA ALA A 92 9.46 8.43 -5.61
C ALA A 92 10.88 8.06 -6.01
N PHE A 93 11.80 8.05 -5.05
CA PHE A 93 13.18 7.67 -5.26
C PHE A 93 13.31 6.21 -5.75
N MET A 94 12.66 5.26 -5.04
CA MET A 94 12.70 3.83 -5.41
C MET A 94 12.16 3.58 -6.82
N ILE A 95 10.99 4.15 -7.17
CA ILE A 95 10.38 3.92 -8.48
C ILE A 95 11.21 4.58 -9.58
N HIS A 96 11.74 5.79 -9.35
CA HIS A 96 12.63 6.44 -10.32
C HIS A 96 13.87 5.60 -10.57
N PHE A 97 14.54 5.16 -9.50
CA PHE A 97 15.77 4.36 -9.59
C PHE A 97 15.56 3.06 -10.40
N VAL A 98 14.39 2.43 -10.27
CA VAL A 98 14.04 1.23 -11.03
C VAL A 98 13.63 1.52 -12.48
N LYS A 99 12.83 2.58 -12.72
CA LYS A 99 12.28 2.91 -14.05
C LYS A 99 13.25 3.67 -14.95
N LYS A 100 14.19 4.42 -14.38
CA LYS A 100 15.16 5.27 -15.09
C LYS A 100 16.59 4.98 -14.58
N PRO A 101 17.11 3.76 -14.77
CA PRO A 101 18.42 3.38 -14.26
C PRO A 101 19.51 4.26 -14.89
N GLY A 102 20.40 4.80 -14.06
CA GLY A 102 21.51 5.67 -14.50
C GLY A 102 21.14 7.14 -14.68
N ASN A 103 19.86 7.50 -14.56
CA ASN A 103 19.46 8.90 -14.54
C ASN A 103 19.50 9.43 -13.10
N GLU A 104 19.88 10.70 -12.97
CA GLU A 104 19.82 11.40 -11.69
C GLU A 104 18.36 11.61 -11.26
N PHE A 105 18.11 11.41 -9.97
CA PHE A 105 16.81 11.69 -9.38
C PHE A 105 16.56 13.20 -9.40
N PRO A 106 15.37 13.69 -9.81
CA PRO A 106 15.11 15.13 -9.96
C PRO A 106 15.17 15.96 -8.67
N PHE A 107 15.28 15.31 -7.51
CA PHE A 107 15.42 15.94 -6.20
C PHE A 107 16.82 15.64 -5.65
N PRO A 108 17.81 16.51 -5.90
CA PRO A 108 19.22 16.26 -5.59
C PRO A 108 19.50 16.15 -4.08
N GLU A 109 18.55 16.56 -3.23
CA GLU A 109 18.63 16.38 -1.77
C GLU A 109 18.57 14.89 -1.37
N ILE A 110 18.08 14.01 -2.25
CA ILE A 110 17.98 12.57 -2.04
C ILE A 110 18.87 11.87 -3.06
N TYR A 111 20.00 11.36 -2.60
CA TYR A 111 20.94 10.59 -3.41
C TYR A 111 21.56 9.47 -2.59
N LEU A 112 22.05 8.45 -3.29
CA LEU A 112 22.87 7.39 -2.69
C LEU A 112 24.34 7.66 -3.01
N ARG A 113 25.20 7.50 -2.03
CA ARG A 113 26.65 7.50 -2.23
C ARG A 113 27.07 6.20 -2.91
N ASP A 114 28.21 6.19 -3.59
CA ASP A 114 28.68 5.03 -4.36
C ASP A 114 28.73 3.73 -3.54
N TYR A 115 29.12 3.82 -2.27
CA TYR A 115 29.17 2.67 -1.38
C TYR A 115 27.78 2.20 -0.89
N GLU A 116 26.75 3.05 -0.94
CA GLU A 116 25.37 2.72 -0.57
C GLU A 116 24.61 2.07 -1.72
N ILE A 117 24.97 2.41 -2.98
CA ILE A 117 24.34 1.89 -4.20
C ILE A 117 24.35 0.36 -4.20
N SER A 118 25.47 -0.26 -3.83
CA SER A 118 25.57 -1.73 -3.80
C SER A 118 24.64 -2.38 -2.77
N GLY A 119 24.47 -1.77 -1.60
CA GLY A 119 23.54 -2.24 -0.57
C GLY A 119 22.09 -2.06 -0.99
N PHE A 120 21.78 -0.91 -1.59
CA PHE A 120 20.45 -0.59 -2.09
C PHE A 120 20.04 -1.48 -3.27
N ASN A 121 20.95 -1.75 -4.21
CA ASN A 121 20.73 -2.71 -5.28
C ASN A 121 20.42 -4.09 -4.73
N ARG A 122 21.16 -4.56 -3.72
CA ARG A 122 20.89 -5.83 -3.05
C ARG A 122 19.52 -5.85 -2.36
N PHE A 123 19.12 -4.76 -1.72
CA PHE A 123 17.79 -4.63 -1.12
C PHE A 123 16.70 -4.79 -2.20
N LEU A 124 16.83 -4.08 -3.33
CA LEU A 124 15.92 -4.19 -4.47
C LEU A 124 15.95 -5.57 -5.14
N GLU A 125 17.10 -6.24 -5.16
CA GLU A 125 17.32 -7.57 -5.75
C GLU A 125 16.93 -8.73 -4.83
N SER A 126 16.88 -8.51 -3.50
CA SER A 126 16.49 -9.53 -2.51
C SER A 126 15.03 -9.96 -2.59
N SER A 127 14.23 -9.30 -3.44
CA SER A 127 12.98 -9.82 -3.98
C SER A 127 13.31 -10.88 -5.05
N ALA A 128 13.14 -12.16 -4.69
CA ALA A 128 13.85 -13.34 -5.22
C ALA A 128 13.74 -13.70 -6.73
N ASN A 129 13.42 -12.78 -7.65
CA ASN A 129 13.58 -12.92 -9.11
C ASN A 129 13.62 -11.55 -9.81
N ALA A 130 14.59 -10.68 -9.46
CA ALA A 130 14.68 -9.26 -9.80
C ALA A 130 14.22 -8.82 -11.22
N ARG A 131 14.51 -9.55 -12.31
CA ARG A 131 14.01 -9.19 -13.66
C ARG A 131 12.53 -9.55 -13.87
N LYS A 132 12.13 -10.76 -13.47
CA LYS A 132 10.75 -11.24 -13.60
C LYS A 132 9.84 -10.51 -12.62
N ASP A 133 10.36 -10.12 -11.46
CA ASP A 133 9.63 -9.44 -10.40
C ASP A 133 9.52 -7.93 -10.64
N LYS A 134 10.49 -7.28 -11.31
CA LYS A 134 10.33 -5.90 -11.82
C LYS A 134 9.23 -5.80 -12.87
N GLU A 135 9.22 -6.72 -13.84
CA GLU A 135 8.17 -6.76 -14.87
C GLU A 135 6.80 -7.09 -14.26
N LYS A 136 6.74 -8.04 -13.31
CA LYS A 136 5.52 -8.26 -12.54
C LYS A 136 5.12 -6.98 -11.82
N ALA A 137 5.96 -6.37 -10.98
CA ALA A 137 5.62 -5.15 -10.23
C ALA A 137 5.10 -4.01 -11.13
N ARG A 138 5.66 -3.86 -12.34
CA ARG A 138 5.15 -2.94 -13.37
C ARG A 138 3.74 -3.35 -13.84
N GLN A 139 3.55 -4.61 -14.21
CA GLN A 139 2.23 -5.15 -14.58
C GLN A 139 1.21 -5.02 -13.44
N CYS A 140 1.63 -5.12 -12.18
CA CYS A 140 0.76 -4.96 -11.02
C CYS A 140 0.27 -3.54 -10.87
N LEU A 141 1.18 -2.58 -11.08
CA LEU A 141 0.81 -1.19 -11.09
C LEU A 141 -0.13 -0.91 -12.26
N GLU A 142 0.06 -1.51 -13.44
CA GLU A 142 -0.84 -1.29 -14.58
C GLU A 142 -2.22 -1.94 -14.42
N GLN A 143 -2.29 -3.12 -13.79
CA GLN A 143 -3.53 -3.88 -13.59
C GLN A 143 -4.39 -3.36 -12.43
N SER A 144 -3.85 -2.50 -11.57
CA SER A 144 -4.61 -1.85 -10.52
C SER A 144 -5.38 -0.63 -11.04
N SER A 145 -6.35 -0.17 -10.26
CA SER A 145 -7.15 1.02 -10.52
C SER A 145 -6.28 2.27 -10.69
N ASN A 146 -6.84 3.33 -11.29
CA ASN A 146 -6.14 4.61 -11.53
C ASN A 146 -5.82 5.41 -10.25
N VAL A 147 -5.99 4.80 -9.07
CA VAL A 147 -5.77 5.42 -7.76
C VAL A 147 -4.70 4.62 -7.00
N ILE A 148 -3.79 5.35 -6.37
CA ILE A 148 -2.79 4.82 -5.44
C ILE A 148 -2.99 5.54 -4.11
N LEU A 149 -3.06 4.79 -3.02
CA LEU A 149 -3.04 5.34 -1.66
C LEU A 149 -1.60 5.41 -1.17
N ILE A 150 -1.22 6.49 -0.49
CA ILE A 150 0.14 6.62 0.06
C ILE A 150 0.12 7.13 1.50
N ARG A 151 0.93 6.50 2.37
CA ARG A 151 1.15 6.95 3.75
C ARG A 151 1.99 8.22 3.76
N SER A 152 1.35 9.36 3.51
CA SER A 152 1.99 10.68 3.39
C SER A 152 1.00 11.80 3.72
N PHE A 153 1.50 13.01 3.89
CA PHE A 153 0.74 14.26 4.07
C PHE A 153 1.08 15.22 2.93
N LYS A 154 0.04 15.83 2.36
CA LYS A 154 0.20 16.71 1.20
C LYS A 154 1.09 17.90 1.54
N GLU A 155 0.91 18.46 2.73
CA GLU A 155 1.51 19.70 3.22
C GLU A 155 3.05 19.73 3.19
N ILE A 156 3.70 18.57 3.15
CA ILE A 156 5.18 18.49 3.20
C ILE A 156 5.72 17.65 2.04
N GLU A 157 4.99 16.65 1.54
CA GLU A 157 5.47 15.78 0.45
C GLU A 157 4.77 16.02 -0.90
N GLU A 158 4.02 17.12 -1.08
CA GLU A 158 3.29 17.46 -2.33
C GLU A 158 4.15 17.24 -3.58
N ARG A 159 5.38 17.76 -3.61
CA ARG A 159 6.30 17.63 -4.75
C ARG A 159 6.59 16.17 -5.14
N PHE A 160 6.66 15.27 -4.17
CA PHE A 160 6.91 13.85 -4.41
C PHE A 160 5.63 13.12 -4.82
N ILE A 161 4.48 13.52 -4.26
CA ILE A 161 3.15 13.01 -4.64
C ILE A 161 2.87 13.35 -6.11
N ASP A 162 3.08 14.60 -6.51
CA ASP A 162 2.90 15.05 -7.89
C ASP A 162 3.85 14.34 -8.84
N PHE A 163 5.12 14.19 -8.44
CA PHE A 163 6.10 13.42 -9.21
C PHE A 163 5.66 11.97 -9.40
N LEU A 164 5.17 11.30 -8.35
CA LEU A 164 4.66 9.93 -8.41
C LEU A 164 3.41 9.82 -9.30
N SER A 165 2.52 10.80 -9.23
CA SER A 165 1.32 10.88 -10.06
C SER A 165 1.70 10.93 -11.54
N ASN A 166 2.63 11.83 -11.89
CA ASN A 166 3.15 11.98 -13.24
C ASN A 166 3.92 10.74 -13.73
N LEU A 167 4.73 10.12 -12.87
CA LEU A 167 5.55 8.96 -13.22
C LEU A 167 4.73 7.69 -13.50
N ASN A 168 3.52 7.61 -12.92
CA ASN A 168 2.66 6.45 -13.01
C ASN A 168 1.37 6.70 -13.81
N ALA A 169 1.10 7.94 -14.20
CA ALA A 169 -0.17 8.37 -14.81
C ALA A 169 -1.39 7.95 -13.98
N LYS A 170 -1.27 8.05 -12.64
CA LYS A 170 -2.28 7.63 -11.67
C LYS A 170 -2.49 8.69 -10.61
N THR A 171 -3.72 8.83 -10.13
CA THR A 171 -4.01 9.73 -9.02
C THR A 171 -3.43 9.16 -7.73
N VAL A 172 -2.52 9.91 -7.10
CA VAL A 172 -1.94 9.54 -5.81
C VAL A 172 -2.69 10.29 -4.72
N VAL A 173 -3.32 9.55 -3.81
CA VAL A 173 -4.11 10.07 -2.70
C VAL A 173 -3.34 9.86 -1.40
N PRO A 174 -2.87 10.93 -0.74
CA PRO A 174 -2.28 10.82 0.58
C PRO A 174 -3.35 10.44 1.61
N VAL A 175 -3.06 9.47 2.47
CA VAL A 175 -3.96 8.98 3.54
C VAL A 175 -3.41 9.25 4.94
N GLY A 176 -2.42 10.14 5.09
CA GLY A 176 -1.75 10.44 6.36
C GLY A 176 -2.31 11.67 7.11
N PRO A 177 -1.91 11.86 8.39
CA PRO A 177 -1.10 10.92 9.18
C PRO A 177 -1.97 9.76 9.68
N LEU A 178 -1.52 8.54 9.36
CA LEU A 178 -2.03 7.33 9.99
C LEU A 178 -1.29 7.22 11.34
N LEU A 179 -1.91 7.76 12.38
CA LEU A 179 -1.38 7.73 13.74
C LEU A 179 -1.82 6.44 14.42
N GLN A 180 -0.89 5.77 15.09
CA GLN A 180 -1.21 4.68 16.01
C GLN A 180 -1.85 5.33 17.24
N ASP A 181 -3.11 4.98 17.53
CA ASP A 181 -3.69 5.32 18.84
C ASP A 181 -2.72 4.75 19.90
N GLN A 182 -2.25 5.60 20.82
CA GLN A 182 -1.48 5.15 21.98
C GLN A 182 -2.36 4.12 22.71
N ILE A 183 -1.79 2.95 23.01
CA ILE A 183 -2.44 2.02 23.93
C ILE A 183 -2.24 2.68 25.29
N ASP A 184 -3.28 3.31 25.82
CA ASP A 184 -3.25 3.79 27.20
C ASP A 184 -3.09 2.55 28.09
N GLU A 185 -1.87 2.30 28.57
CA GLU A 185 -1.57 1.31 29.62
C GLU A 185 -2.10 1.83 30.96
N GLU A 186 -3.42 2.04 31.09
CA GLU A 186 -4.02 2.55 32.33
C GLU A 186 -4.84 1.52 33.12
N ASP A 187 -4.94 0.26 32.68
CA ASP A 187 -5.74 -0.77 33.38
C ASP A 187 -4.91 -1.99 33.85
N ALA A 188 -3.71 -1.80 34.42
CA ALA A 188 -2.91 -2.90 34.97
C ALA A 188 -2.34 -2.67 36.39
N GLU A 189 -2.85 -1.70 37.16
CA GLU A 189 -2.48 -1.55 38.58
C GLU A 189 -3.67 -1.17 39.48
N THR A 190 -4.67 -2.05 39.59
CA THR A 190 -5.51 -2.12 40.82
C THR A 190 -6.05 -3.53 40.99
N GLU A 191 -5.21 -4.44 41.48
CA GLU A 191 -5.60 -5.59 42.29
C GLU A 191 -4.32 -6.25 42.83
N ASN A 192 -3.77 -5.66 43.90
CA ASN A 192 -2.97 -6.34 44.95
C ASN A 192 -2.55 -5.30 45.99
N GLY A 193 -3.30 -5.23 47.10
CA GLY A 193 -3.04 -4.40 48.26
C GLY A 193 -4.13 -4.55 49.30
#